data_AF-F0ZLP3-F1
#
_entry.id   AF-F0ZLP3-F1
#
_cell.length_a   1.000
_cell.length_b   1.000
_cell.length_c   1.000
_cell.angle_alpha   90.00
_cell.angle_beta   90.00
_cell.angle_gamma   90.00
#
_symmetry.space_group_name_H-M   'P 1'
#
loop_
_entity.id
_entity.type
_entity.pdbx_description
1 polymer ?
#
loop_
_entity_poly.entity_id
_entity_poly.type
_entity_poly.pdbx_seq_one_letter_code
_entity_poly.pdbx_strand_id
1 'polypeptide(L)'
;MDPIENNKMKIAIIGGGISGMSCAYLLSMGGHEVTVYEKGNYLGGHTNTVDVKFQEETVKIDTGFLVYTPQKYPNLMTLFKKLGIQNGVSDMSFGYSLNARPSIEKKQEMEVVKSEVADGNKKTFRREVEWCSDNLSTIFAQWQNIFRPSFWRLLIDLYRFSKEGPLIVTQLDKYEKMSVRQYCEVNGYSRAFIDYYLIPVASAVWSTSFKEIDSFPIVTLARFFSNHHLFKIVNRPQWSSVQGGSYQYMDRIREFLEANGSRVLLDNGATKIQRPKDQEHVFVTDKNNVTTKYDKIVFACHAPDIFPMLPDMTHPERKVLRSFNFTHHKAYLHSDPSLMPKRRNTWSSWNYIYDDYSLTDNKLCCTYWLNRIQPWVDAKKYPLYLTLNPVFEPKAELLHRVIEYDHPLINPESDKARTRIPQIQGIRNTFYCGAYIGYGFHEDGITSGLLAAQLIDPKLNKLWKVDTTRYLDDIPEQKQSSTISNLLKITAVSMSLYFIFNHSNFIFKLKYNSN
;
A
#
# COMPACT_ATOMS: atom_id res chain seq x y z
N MET A 1 28.83 32.48 24.63
CA MET A 1 28.18 31.24 24.16
C MET A 1 29.21 30.15 24.36
N ASP A 2 28.99 29.24 25.31
CA ASP A 2 29.87 28.09 25.46
C ASP A 2 29.88 27.27 24.16
N PRO A 3 31.04 26.76 23.72
CA PRO A 3 31.09 25.88 22.57
C PRO A 3 30.20 24.67 22.88
N ILE A 4 29.21 24.41 22.02
CA ILE A 4 28.44 23.18 22.09
C ILE A 4 29.46 22.06 21.92
N GLU A 5 29.77 21.35 23.01
CA GLU A 5 30.61 20.16 22.99
C GLU A 5 30.03 19.22 21.93
N ASN A 6 30.75 19.10 20.82
CA ASN A 6 30.31 18.38 19.63
C ASN A 6 30.62 16.90 19.88
N ASN A 7 29.79 16.25 20.69
CA ASN A 7 30.00 14.86 21.08
C ASN A 7 29.62 13.94 19.90
N LYS A 8 30.53 13.86 18.92
CA LYS A 8 30.40 13.04 17.73
C LYS A 8 30.34 11.56 18.14
N MET A 9 29.16 10.96 17.98
CA MET A 9 28.94 9.52 18.20
C MET A 9 29.21 8.71 16.94
N LYS A 10 29.61 7.45 17.13
CA LYS A 10 29.65 6.41 16.11
C LYS A 10 28.43 5.50 16.26
N ILE A 11 27.56 5.46 15.27
CA ILE A 11 26.23 4.83 15.36
C ILE A 11 26.07 3.77 14.27
N ALA A 12 25.60 2.58 14.65
CA ALA A 12 25.22 1.54 13.71
C ALA A 12 23.72 1.59 13.41
N ILE A 13 23.35 1.40 12.14
CA ILE A 13 21.97 1.26 11.70
C ILE A 13 21.82 -0.06 10.95
N ILE A 14 20.88 -0.89 11.40
CA ILE A 14 20.66 -2.24 10.85
C ILE A 14 19.43 -2.20 9.94
N GLY A 15 19.65 -2.21 8.63
CA GLY A 15 18.62 -2.08 7.59
C GLY A 15 18.74 -0.76 6.80
N GLY A 16 18.86 -0.87 5.49
CA GLY A 16 18.95 0.23 4.52
C GLY A 16 17.61 0.62 3.88
N GLY A 17 16.49 0.29 4.53
CA GLY A 17 15.16 0.80 4.16
C GLY A 17 14.98 2.28 4.50
N ILE A 18 13.85 2.88 4.12
CA ILE A 18 13.59 4.32 4.34
C ILE A 18 13.75 4.76 5.80
N SER A 19 13.36 3.93 6.77
CA SER A 19 13.51 4.22 8.20
C SER A 19 14.97 4.29 8.63
N GLY A 20 15.81 3.39 8.13
CA GLY A 20 17.24 3.40 8.41
C GLY A 20 17.93 4.56 7.70
N MET A 21 17.61 4.77 6.43
CA MET A 21 18.23 5.81 5.60
C MET A 21 17.84 7.22 6.08
N SER A 22 16.59 7.46 6.53
CA SER A 22 16.21 8.76 7.09
C SER A 22 16.84 9.02 8.45
N CYS A 23 16.96 7.99 9.29
CA CYS A 23 17.69 8.07 10.56
C CYS A 23 19.17 8.40 10.33
N ALA A 24 19.82 7.67 9.41
CA ALA A 24 21.20 7.90 9.00
C ALA A 24 21.41 9.33 8.50
N TYR A 25 20.52 9.79 7.61
CA TYR A 25 20.58 11.11 7.02
C TYR A 25 20.55 12.22 8.07
N LEU A 26 19.62 12.12 9.04
CA LEU A 26 19.50 13.13 10.09
C LEU A 26 20.66 13.10 11.10
N LEU A 27 21.14 11.90 11.49
CA LEU A 27 22.31 11.76 12.36
C LEU A 27 23.59 12.28 11.70
N SER A 28 23.79 11.98 10.41
CA SER A 28 24.94 12.46 9.65
C SER A 28 24.88 13.97 9.41
N MET A 29 23.69 14.56 9.18
CA MET A 29 23.51 16.03 9.19
C MET A 29 23.87 16.65 10.55
N GLY A 30 23.68 15.91 11.64
CA GLY A 30 24.09 16.29 12.99
C GLY A 30 25.59 16.20 13.27
N GLY A 31 26.38 15.69 12.32
CA GLY A 31 27.84 15.52 12.47
C GLY A 31 28.27 14.17 13.09
N HIS A 32 27.34 13.22 13.26
CA HIS A 32 27.66 11.87 13.73
C HIS A 32 28.23 10.98 12.62
N GLU A 33 29.03 9.98 12.99
CA GLU A 33 29.50 8.95 12.06
C GLU A 33 28.54 7.77 12.07
N VAL A 34 27.91 7.48 10.94
CA VAL A 34 26.92 6.42 10.81
C VAL A 34 27.46 5.29 9.96
N THR A 35 27.22 4.03 10.36
CA THR A 35 27.38 2.87 9.48
C THR A 35 26.03 2.20 9.28
N VAL A 36 25.55 2.16 8.05
CA VAL A 36 24.34 1.42 7.67
C VAL A 36 24.74 0.03 7.18
N TYR A 37 24.18 -1.01 7.79
CA TYR A 37 24.33 -2.41 7.40
C TYR A 37 23.08 -2.86 6.65
N GLU A 38 23.19 -3.15 5.36
CA GLU A 38 22.10 -3.66 4.52
C GLU A 38 22.42 -5.08 4.06
N LYS A 39 21.48 -6.01 4.27
CA LYS A 39 21.67 -7.43 3.95
C LYS A 39 21.61 -7.71 2.44
N GLY A 40 20.82 -6.93 1.70
CA GLY A 40 20.66 -7.04 0.25
C GLY A 40 21.66 -6.20 -0.54
N ASN A 41 21.62 -6.37 -1.86
CA ASN A 41 22.50 -5.69 -2.81
C ASN A 41 22.01 -4.30 -3.25
N TYR A 42 20.96 -3.76 -2.63
CA TYR A 42 20.39 -2.45 -2.95
C TYR A 42 19.81 -1.78 -1.71
N LEU A 43 19.64 -0.45 -1.79
CA LEU A 43 19.02 0.35 -0.74
C LEU A 43 17.53 0.51 -0.96
N GLY A 44 16.80 0.64 0.15
CA GLY A 44 15.40 1.04 0.17
C GLY A 44 14.43 -0.06 0.57
N GLY A 45 14.84 -1.33 0.49
CA GLY A 45 13.97 -2.47 0.79
C GLY A 45 12.70 -2.42 -0.06
N HIS A 46 11.56 -2.08 0.54
CA HIS A 46 10.31 -1.92 -0.20
C HIS A 46 10.34 -0.75 -1.21
N THR A 47 11.23 0.23 -1.07
CA THR A 47 11.55 1.16 -2.17
C THR A 47 12.41 0.44 -3.20
N ASN A 48 11.75 -0.29 -4.10
CA ASN A 48 12.42 -1.15 -5.06
C ASN A 48 12.19 -0.66 -6.50
N THR A 49 13.27 -0.34 -7.20
CA THR A 49 13.29 -0.09 -8.64
C THR A 49 13.97 -1.26 -9.33
N VAL A 50 13.33 -1.82 -10.35
CA VAL A 50 13.85 -2.97 -11.11
C VAL A 50 14.30 -2.51 -12.50
N ASP A 51 15.49 -2.97 -12.91
CA ASP A 51 15.96 -2.90 -14.28
C ASP A 51 15.31 -4.02 -15.12
N VAL A 52 14.44 -3.64 -16.06
CA VAL A 52 13.79 -4.57 -16.99
C VAL A 52 14.42 -4.46 -18.37
N LYS A 53 14.85 -5.60 -18.93
CA LYS A 53 15.49 -5.67 -20.24
C LYS A 53 14.44 -5.89 -21.34
N PHE A 54 14.40 -4.99 -22.32
CA PHE A 54 13.62 -5.12 -23.55
C PHE A 54 14.60 -5.05 -24.72
N GLN A 55 14.92 -6.20 -25.33
CA GLN A 55 15.91 -6.29 -26.41
C GLN A 55 17.24 -5.64 -25.99
N GLU A 56 17.68 -4.56 -26.67
CA GLU A 56 18.92 -3.84 -26.38
C GLU A 56 18.77 -2.72 -25.34
N GLU A 57 17.55 -2.48 -24.85
CA GLU A 57 17.25 -1.38 -23.93
C GLU A 57 16.93 -1.90 -22.53
N THR A 58 17.29 -1.11 -21.52
CA THR A 58 16.94 -1.37 -20.13
C THR A 58 16.10 -0.22 -19.59
N VAL A 59 14.97 -0.54 -19.01
CA VAL A 59 14.05 0.44 -18.41
C VAL A 59 13.95 0.21 -16.90
N LYS A 60 14.06 1.29 -16.13
CA LYS A 60 13.88 1.28 -14.68
C LYS A 60 12.42 1.49 -14.34
N ILE A 61 11.85 0.64 -13.48
CA ILE A 61 10.47 0.75 -13.04
C ILE A 61 10.35 0.47 -11.54
N ASP A 62 9.65 1.34 -10.81
CA ASP A 62 9.34 1.09 -9.40
C ASP A 62 8.32 -0.05 -9.27
N THR A 63 8.52 -0.90 -8.27
CA THR A 63 7.72 -2.11 -8.03
C THR A 63 7.24 -2.28 -6.59
N GLY A 64 7.74 -1.49 -5.64
CA GLY A 64 7.28 -1.52 -4.24
C GLY A 64 6.64 -0.20 -3.80
N PHE A 65 7.44 0.79 -3.43
CA PHE A 65 6.93 2.14 -3.19
C PHE A 65 6.56 2.85 -4.50
N LEU A 66 5.28 2.72 -4.89
CA LEU A 66 4.79 3.21 -6.18
C LEU A 66 4.28 4.65 -6.14
N VAL A 67 3.49 5.01 -5.12
CA VAL A 67 2.74 6.27 -5.09
C VAL A 67 2.63 6.89 -3.69
N TYR A 68 2.38 8.19 -3.67
CA TYR A 68 2.07 8.96 -2.47
C TYR A 68 1.18 10.16 -2.81
N THR A 69 0.65 10.82 -1.77
CA THR A 69 -0.02 12.12 -1.90
C THR A 69 0.78 13.16 -1.11
N PRO A 70 1.31 14.23 -1.72
CA PRO A 70 2.21 15.16 -1.03
C PRO A 70 1.68 15.70 0.31
N GLN A 71 0.38 15.93 0.42
CA GLN A 71 -0.27 16.44 1.64
C GLN A 71 -0.25 15.46 2.81
N LYS A 72 -0.12 14.16 2.53
CA LYS A 72 -0.10 13.10 3.54
C LYS A 72 1.29 12.53 3.75
N TYR A 73 2.33 13.09 3.13
CA TYR A 73 3.71 12.62 3.21
C TYR A 73 4.67 13.78 3.53
N PRO A 74 4.39 14.60 4.56
CA PRO A 74 5.12 15.86 4.81
C PRO A 74 6.62 15.69 5.07
N ASN A 75 7.02 14.64 5.79
CA ASN A 75 8.44 14.37 6.03
C ASN A 75 9.12 13.89 4.74
N LEU A 76 8.48 13.01 3.96
CA LEU A 76 9.00 12.60 2.66
C LEU A 76 9.15 13.79 1.71
N MET A 77 8.18 14.69 1.69
CA MET A 77 8.24 15.92 0.89
C MET A 77 9.38 16.84 1.32
N THR A 78 9.64 16.93 2.63
CA THR A 78 10.79 17.68 3.16
C THR A 78 12.12 17.05 2.73
N LEU A 79 12.20 15.72 2.74
CA LEU A 79 13.37 14.97 2.26
C LEU A 79 13.59 15.21 0.76
N PHE A 80 12.55 15.06 -0.05
CA PHE A 80 12.61 15.28 -1.49
C PHE A 80 13.05 16.70 -1.83
N LYS A 81 12.53 17.70 -1.11
CA LYS A 81 12.98 19.09 -1.27
C LYS A 81 14.48 19.26 -0.99
N LYS A 82 14.99 18.65 0.09
CA LYS A 82 16.42 18.72 0.45
C LYS A 82 17.32 18.00 -0.55
N LEU A 83 16.84 16.90 -1.13
CA LEU A 83 17.58 16.08 -2.10
C LEU A 83 17.37 16.52 -3.56
N GLY A 84 16.50 17.49 -3.83
CA GLY A 84 16.16 17.91 -5.20
C GLY A 84 15.41 16.86 -6.01
N ILE A 85 14.58 16.03 -5.36
CA ILE A 85 13.78 14.99 -5.99
C ILE A 85 12.49 15.58 -6.57
N GLN A 86 12.18 15.22 -7.82
CA GLN A 86 10.99 15.70 -8.52
C GLN A 86 9.79 14.77 -8.31
N ASN A 87 8.61 15.37 -8.11
CA ASN A 87 7.35 14.64 -8.08
C ASN A 87 6.86 14.43 -9.51
N GLY A 88 6.59 13.19 -9.88
CA GLY A 88 5.87 12.82 -11.09
C GLY A 88 4.37 12.75 -10.84
N VAL A 89 3.57 13.11 -11.84
CA VAL A 89 2.12 12.88 -11.82
C VAL A 89 1.85 11.39 -11.93
N SER A 90 0.99 10.85 -11.07
CA SER A 90 0.58 9.44 -11.08
C SER A 90 -0.94 9.31 -11.02
N ASP A 91 -1.46 8.19 -11.50
CA ASP A 91 -2.85 7.80 -11.38
C ASP A 91 -3.01 6.66 -10.34
N MET A 92 -4.17 6.59 -9.69
CA MET A 92 -4.56 5.52 -8.77
C MET A 92 -6.03 5.10 -8.96
N SER A 93 -6.49 5.14 -10.21
CA SER A 93 -7.80 4.61 -10.62
C SER A 93 -7.94 3.14 -10.24
N PHE A 94 -9.13 2.71 -9.82
CA PHE A 94 -9.46 1.32 -9.43
C PHE A 94 -10.31 0.61 -10.46
N GLY A 95 -9.91 -0.61 -10.82
CA GLY A 95 -10.66 -1.51 -11.70
C GLY A 95 -11.04 -2.79 -10.97
N TYR A 96 -12.25 -3.28 -11.21
CA TYR A 96 -12.74 -4.55 -10.70
C TYR A 96 -13.16 -5.45 -11.87
N SER A 97 -12.72 -6.71 -11.84
CA SER A 97 -13.05 -7.73 -12.83
C SER A 97 -13.36 -9.06 -12.16
N LEU A 98 -14.60 -9.53 -12.34
CA LEU A 98 -15.11 -10.79 -11.82
C LEU A 98 -15.51 -11.70 -12.98
N ASN A 99 -14.99 -12.93 -12.98
CA ASN A 99 -15.33 -14.02 -13.90
C ASN A 99 -15.13 -13.68 -15.39
N ALA A 100 -14.37 -12.63 -15.73
CA ALA A 100 -14.17 -12.18 -17.10
C ALA A 100 -13.07 -12.97 -17.84
N ARG A 101 -12.10 -13.51 -17.10
CA ARG A 101 -11.02 -14.38 -17.59
C ARG A 101 -10.89 -15.61 -16.70
N PRO A 102 -11.69 -16.66 -16.93
CA PRO A 102 -11.55 -17.90 -16.17
C PRO A 102 -10.17 -18.51 -16.44
N SER A 103 -9.58 -19.13 -15.41
CA SER A 103 -8.34 -19.90 -15.57
C SER A 103 -8.49 -20.96 -16.69
N ILE A 104 -7.46 -21.08 -17.55
CA ILE A 104 -7.51 -21.89 -18.77
C ILE A 104 -7.76 -23.38 -18.45
N GLU A 105 -7.13 -23.90 -17.39
CA GLU A 105 -7.25 -25.31 -16.97
C GLU A 105 -8.68 -25.71 -16.60
N LYS A 106 -9.48 -24.79 -16.06
CA LYS A 106 -10.86 -25.08 -15.62
C LYS A 106 -11.93 -24.73 -16.65
N LYS A 107 -11.53 -24.17 -17.80
CA LYS A 107 -12.46 -23.91 -18.91
C LYS A 107 -13.03 -25.21 -19.48
N GLN A 108 -12.26 -26.30 -19.42
CA GLN A 108 -12.70 -27.65 -19.78
C GLN A 108 -13.64 -28.26 -18.73
N GLU A 109 -13.35 -28.10 -17.42
CA GLU A 109 -14.26 -28.50 -16.35
C GLU A 109 -15.59 -27.70 -16.39
N MET A 110 -15.59 -26.44 -16.82
CA MET A 110 -16.80 -25.63 -16.98
C MET A 110 -17.79 -26.18 -18.02
N GLU A 111 -17.30 -26.83 -19.09
CA GLU A 111 -18.18 -27.50 -20.06
C GLU A 111 -18.75 -28.80 -19.48
N VAL A 112 -17.96 -29.52 -18.68
CA VAL A 112 -18.39 -30.75 -17.99
C VAL A 112 -19.40 -30.45 -16.88
N VAL A 113 -19.16 -29.45 -16.02
CA VAL A 113 -20.07 -29.07 -14.92
C VAL A 113 -21.40 -28.52 -15.44
N LYS A 114 -21.43 -27.85 -16.60
CA LYS A 114 -22.70 -27.47 -17.25
C LYS A 114 -23.57 -28.68 -17.64
N SER A 115 -22.96 -29.84 -17.87
CA SER A 115 -23.68 -31.08 -18.20
C SER A 115 -24.16 -31.86 -16.97
N GLU A 116 -23.61 -31.62 -15.77
CA GLU A 116 -23.97 -32.32 -14.53
C GLU A 116 -24.97 -31.57 -13.61
N VAL A 117 -25.51 -30.41 -14.03
CA VAL A 117 -26.42 -29.56 -13.22
C VAL A 117 -27.85 -30.14 -13.08
N ALA A 118 -27.99 -31.46 -12.99
CA ALA A 118 -29.26 -32.13 -12.75
C ALA A 118 -29.55 -32.39 -11.25
N ASP A 119 -28.57 -32.29 -10.34
CA ASP A 119 -28.81 -32.71 -8.94
C ASP A 119 -28.37 -31.69 -7.86
N GLY A 120 -29.37 -31.12 -7.18
CA GLY A 120 -29.39 -30.76 -5.75
C GLY A 120 -28.52 -29.61 -5.21
N ASN A 121 -27.20 -29.60 -5.42
CA ASN A 121 -26.27 -28.72 -4.68
C ASN A 121 -25.66 -27.63 -5.57
N LYS A 122 -26.45 -26.61 -5.89
CA LYS A 122 -26.01 -25.48 -6.76
C LYS A 122 -25.04 -24.55 -6.03
N LYS A 123 -23.74 -24.59 -6.39
CA LYS A 123 -22.88 -23.40 -6.28
C LYS A 123 -23.42 -22.35 -7.26
N THR A 124 -23.99 -21.26 -6.76
CA THR A 124 -24.47 -20.15 -7.61
C THR A 124 -23.28 -19.36 -8.13
N PHE A 125 -22.96 -19.53 -9.41
CA PHE A 125 -21.91 -18.76 -10.07
C PHE A 125 -22.34 -17.29 -10.23
N ARG A 126 -21.48 -16.35 -9.82
CA ARG A 126 -21.78 -14.92 -10.00
C ARG A 126 -21.61 -14.54 -11.47
N ARG A 127 -22.44 -13.61 -11.93
CA ARG A 127 -22.32 -13.11 -13.31
C ARG A 127 -21.04 -12.30 -13.46
N GLU A 128 -20.53 -12.30 -14.69
CA GLU A 128 -19.43 -11.41 -15.07
C GLU A 128 -19.77 -9.94 -14.76
N VAL A 129 -18.82 -9.29 -14.08
CA VAL A 129 -18.86 -7.86 -13.72
C VAL A 129 -17.48 -7.26 -13.99
N GLU A 130 -17.41 -6.26 -14.87
CA GLU A 130 -16.25 -5.38 -14.98
C GLU A 130 -16.68 -3.91 -14.86
N TRP A 131 -15.97 -3.13 -14.03
CA TRP A 131 -16.16 -1.69 -13.89
C TRP A 131 -14.87 -1.01 -13.42
N CYS A 132 -14.74 0.29 -13.69
CA CYS A 132 -13.61 1.10 -13.26
C CYS A 132 -14.05 2.47 -12.73
N SER A 133 -13.31 3.00 -11.75
CA SER A 133 -13.61 4.26 -11.06
C SER A 133 -13.17 5.54 -11.78
N ASP A 134 -12.73 5.49 -13.04
CA ASP A 134 -12.19 6.65 -13.76
C ASP A 134 -13.25 7.72 -14.05
N ASN A 135 -14.32 7.32 -14.73
CA ASN A 135 -15.37 8.21 -15.16
C ASN A 135 -16.67 7.42 -15.42
N LEU A 136 -17.74 8.12 -15.81
CA LEU A 136 -19.04 7.48 -16.03
C LEU A 136 -19.01 6.42 -17.14
N SER A 137 -18.21 6.60 -18.20
CA SER A 137 -18.14 5.62 -19.30
C SER A 137 -17.39 4.35 -18.90
N THR A 138 -16.47 4.43 -17.94
CA THR A 138 -15.76 3.26 -17.38
C THR A 138 -16.53 2.56 -16.25
N ILE A 139 -17.37 3.29 -15.50
CA ILE A 139 -18.29 2.70 -14.51
C ILE A 139 -19.31 1.79 -15.23
N PHE A 140 -19.83 2.25 -16.37
CA PHE A 140 -20.76 1.48 -17.21
C PHE A 140 -20.08 0.85 -18.43
N ALA A 141 -18.78 0.52 -18.33
CA ALA A 141 -18.04 -0.16 -19.40
C ALA A 141 -18.72 -1.47 -19.84
N GLN A 142 -19.42 -2.11 -18.91
CA GLN A 142 -20.41 -3.14 -19.19
C GLN A 142 -21.81 -2.52 -19.14
N TRP A 143 -22.33 -2.12 -20.30
CA TRP A 143 -23.60 -1.37 -20.40
C TRP A 143 -24.79 -2.10 -19.76
N GLN A 144 -24.77 -3.44 -19.69
CA GLN A 144 -25.83 -4.20 -19.02
C GLN A 144 -25.94 -3.89 -17.53
N ASN A 145 -24.90 -3.31 -16.90
CA ASN A 145 -24.92 -2.88 -15.51
C ASN A 145 -25.93 -1.74 -15.25
N ILE A 146 -26.31 -0.96 -16.28
CA ILE A 146 -27.37 0.07 -16.17
C ILE A 146 -28.71 -0.57 -15.79
N PHE A 147 -28.97 -1.78 -16.25
CA PHE A 147 -30.23 -2.50 -15.97
C PHE A 147 -30.15 -3.38 -14.71
N ARG A 148 -29.09 -3.27 -13.91
CA ARG A 148 -28.89 -4.08 -12.70
C ARG A 148 -29.17 -3.25 -11.45
N PRO A 149 -30.28 -3.48 -10.72
CA PRO A 149 -30.60 -2.75 -9.50
C PRO A 149 -29.50 -2.84 -8.43
N SER A 150 -28.83 -4.00 -8.33
CA SER A 150 -27.71 -4.22 -7.42
C SER A 150 -26.50 -3.33 -7.75
N PHE A 151 -26.27 -3.00 -9.02
CA PHE A 151 -25.18 -2.12 -9.44
C PHE A 151 -25.45 -0.66 -9.05
N TRP A 152 -26.69 -0.20 -9.20
CA TRP A 152 -27.10 1.11 -8.68
C TRP A 152 -26.97 1.18 -7.16
N ARG A 153 -27.32 0.10 -6.45
CA ARG A 153 -27.15 0.03 -5.00
C ARG A 153 -25.67 0.11 -4.59
N LEU A 154 -24.76 -0.53 -5.33
CA LEU A 154 -23.31 -0.35 -5.17
C LEU A 154 -22.92 1.13 -5.26
N LEU A 155 -23.37 1.86 -6.28
CA LEU A 155 -23.02 3.28 -6.46
C LEU A 155 -23.59 4.18 -5.35
N ILE A 156 -24.83 3.91 -4.91
CA ILE A 156 -25.47 4.64 -3.80
C ILE A 156 -24.69 4.40 -2.50
N ASP A 157 -24.39 3.15 -2.20
CA ASP A 157 -23.67 2.77 -0.98
C ASP A 157 -22.21 3.27 -1.01
N LEU A 158 -21.57 3.33 -2.18
CA LEU A 158 -20.26 3.95 -2.36
C LEU A 158 -20.31 5.44 -1.98
N TYR A 159 -21.30 6.18 -2.49
CA TYR A 159 -21.50 7.57 -2.12
C TYR A 159 -21.82 7.74 -0.63
N ARG A 160 -22.66 6.86 -0.08
CA ARG A 160 -23.00 6.88 1.34
C ARG A 160 -21.77 6.63 2.22
N PHE A 161 -20.96 5.63 1.91
CA PHE A 161 -19.72 5.31 2.63
C PHE A 161 -18.71 6.45 2.57
N SER A 162 -18.67 7.20 1.46
CA SER A 162 -17.83 8.40 1.33
C SER A 162 -18.16 9.51 2.34
N LYS A 163 -19.41 9.53 2.83
CA LYS A 163 -19.92 10.51 3.80
C LYS A 163 -19.90 9.97 5.23
N GLU A 164 -20.29 8.71 5.42
CA GLU A 164 -20.39 8.08 6.73
C GLU A 164 -19.06 7.54 7.25
N GLY A 165 -18.19 7.06 6.35
CA GLY A 165 -16.90 6.47 6.70
C GLY A 165 -15.96 7.39 7.49
N PRO A 166 -15.84 8.70 7.17
CA PRO A 166 -15.06 9.63 7.98
C PRO A 166 -15.54 9.76 9.44
N LEU A 167 -16.84 9.53 9.73
CA LEU A 167 -17.39 9.60 11.08
C LEU A 167 -16.88 8.47 11.99
N ILE A 168 -16.36 7.39 11.40
CA ILE A 168 -15.81 6.26 12.14
C ILE A 168 -14.58 6.71 12.94
N VAL A 169 -13.77 7.61 12.36
CA VAL A 169 -12.55 8.13 13.00
C VAL A 169 -12.87 9.19 14.06
N THR A 170 -14.02 9.87 13.98
CA THR A 170 -14.44 10.86 15.00
C THR A 170 -15.24 10.27 16.15
N GLN A 171 -15.81 9.08 15.98
CA GLN A 171 -16.67 8.42 16.97
C GLN A 171 -16.05 7.10 17.42
N LEU A 172 -14.79 7.15 17.86
CA LEU A 172 -14.02 5.96 18.21
C LEU A 172 -14.75 5.09 19.25
N ASP A 173 -15.32 5.68 20.30
CA ASP A 173 -16.05 4.95 21.35
C ASP A 173 -17.17 4.06 20.80
N LYS A 174 -17.80 4.47 19.69
CA LYS A 174 -18.88 3.73 19.04
C LYS A 174 -18.38 2.58 18.18
N TYR A 175 -17.22 2.74 17.53
CA TYR A 175 -16.78 1.86 16.45
C TYR A 175 -15.49 1.08 16.75
N GLU A 176 -14.75 1.38 17.81
CA GLU A 176 -13.45 0.78 18.16
C GLU A 176 -13.50 -0.76 18.18
N LYS A 177 -14.61 -1.32 18.66
CA LYS A 177 -14.79 -2.77 18.82
C LYS A 177 -15.51 -3.44 17.64
N MET A 178 -15.88 -2.68 16.60
CA MET A 178 -16.60 -3.21 15.45
C MET A 178 -15.66 -3.75 14.38
N SER A 179 -16.05 -4.87 13.77
CA SER A 179 -15.44 -5.33 12.52
C SER A 179 -16.06 -4.66 11.30
N VAL A 180 -15.40 -4.78 10.13
CA VAL A 180 -15.94 -4.34 8.85
C VAL A 180 -17.31 -4.96 8.57
N ARG A 181 -17.45 -6.27 8.81
CA ARG A 181 -18.73 -6.98 8.64
C ARG A 181 -19.83 -6.41 9.53
N GLN A 182 -19.57 -6.26 10.83
CA GLN A 182 -20.54 -5.72 11.79
C GLN A 182 -20.98 -4.30 11.41
N TYR A 183 -20.03 -3.44 11.02
CA TYR A 183 -20.33 -2.09 10.56
C TYR A 183 -21.24 -2.10 9.33
N CYS A 184 -20.94 -2.97 8.34
CA CYS A 184 -21.74 -3.07 7.13
C CYS A 184 -23.17 -3.58 7.41
N GLU A 185 -23.31 -4.58 8.28
CA GLU A 185 -24.60 -5.14 8.69
C GLU A 185 -25.46 -4.11 9.44
N VAL A 186 -24.89 -3.44 10.46
CA VAL A 186 -25.61 -2.44 11.28
C VAL A 186 -26.09 -1.24 10.45
N ASN A 187 -25.31 -0.80 9.46
CA ASN A 187 -25.65 0.36 8.62
C ASN A 187 -26.36 -0.03 7.30
N GLY A 188 -26.69 -1.32 7.12
CA GLY A 188 -27.45 -1.81 5.95
C GLY A 188 -26.74 -1.54 4.62
N TYR A 189 -25.44 -1.83 4.53
CA TYR A 189 -24.68 -1.79 3.27
C TYR A 189 -24.99 -3.02 2.41
N SER A 190 -25.15 -2.82 1.10
CA SER A 190 -25.50 -3.92 0.19
C SER A 190 -24.33 -4.86 -0.07
N ARG A 191 -24.66 -6.12 -0.37
CA ARG A 191 -23.67 -7.11 -0.85
C ARG A 191 -22.92 -6.65 -2.08
N ALA A 192 -23.58 -5.93 -3.00
CA ALA A 192 -22.90 -5.40 -4.18
C ALA A 192 -21.79 -4.40 -3.82
N PHE A 193 -22.01 -3.53 -2.84
CA PHE A 193 -20.97 -2.63 -2.34
C PHE A 193 -19.84 -3.36 -1.63
N ILE A 194 -20.19 -4.31 -0.77
CA ILE A 194 -19.23 -5.08 0.03
C ILE A 194 -18.34 -5.92 -0.91
N ASP A 195 -18.96 -6.71 -1.80
CA ASP A 195 -18.28 -7.73 -2.60
C ASP A 195 -17.56 -7.15 -3.83
N TYR A 196 -18.04 -6.04 -4.39
CA TYR A 196 -17.50 -5.46 -5.63
C TYR A 196 -16.67 -4.19 -5.44
N TYR A 197 -16.60 -3.65 -4.21
CA TYR A 197 -15.78 -2.48 -3.92
C TYR A 197 -15.04 -2.58 -2.59
N LEU A 198 -15.76 -2.66 -1.46
CA LEU A 198 -15.15 -2.47 -0.15
C LEU A 198 -14.10 -3.55 0.16
N ILE A 199 -14.51 -4.82 0.03
CA ILE A 199 -13.57 -5.92 0.28
C ILE A 199 -12.49 -5.96 -0.80
N PRO A 200 -12.78 -5.86 -2.11
CA PRO A 200 -11.73 -5.80 -3.14
C PRO A 200 -10.65 -4.74 -2.89
N VAL A 201 -11.04 -3.51 -2.55
CA VAL A 201 -10.10 -2.42 -2.26
C VAL A 201 -9.29 -2.74 -1.01
N ALA A 202 -9.93 -3.15 0.09
CA ALA A 202 -9.23 -3.47 1.33
C ALA A 202 -8.29 -4.67 1.16
N SER A 203 -8.78 -5.71 0.50
CA SER A 203 -8.03 -6.91 0.12
C SER A 203 -6.76 -6.57 -0.67
N ALA A 204 -6.85 -5.68 -1.66
CA ALA A 204 -5.70 -5.23 -2.45
C ALA A 204 -4.70 -4.43 -1.62
N VAL A 205 -5.18 -3.62 -0.67
CA VAL A 205 -4.33 -2.79 0.21
C VAL A 205 -3.53 -3.64 1.20
N TRP A 206 -4.19 -4.59 1.87
CA TRP A 206 -3.57 -5.39 2.94
C TRP A 206 -3.11 -6.78 2.47
N SER A 207 -3.25 -7.09 1.18
CA SER A 207 -2.86 -8.38 0.58
C SER A 207 -3.42 -9.60 1.36
N THR A 208 -4.63 -9.47 1.90
CA THR A 208 -5.24 -10.40 2.88
C THR A 208 -6.65 -10.78 2.43
N SER A 209 -7.09 -11.99 2.72
CA SER A 209 -8.31 -12.59 2.17
C SER A 209 -9.62 -11.87 2.52
N PHE A 210 -10.69 -12.19 1.78
CA PHE A 210 -12.05 -11.73 2.07
C PHE A 210 -12.46 -12.00 3.53
N LYS A 211 -12.16 -13.21 4.02
CA LYS A 211 -12.53 -13.63 5.38
C LYS A 211 -11.80 -12.81 6.44
N GLU A 212 -10.53 -12.47 6.19
CA GLU A 212 -9.74 -11.64 7.09
C GLU A 212 -10.26 -10.20 7.10
N ILE A 213 -10.56 -9.62 5.93
CA ILE A 213 -11.17 -8.28 5.81
C ILE A 213 -12.51 -8.19 6.53
N ASP A 214 -13.37 -9.20 6.44
CA ASP A 214 -14.67 -9.21 7.14
C ASP A 214 -14.51 -9.07 8.67
N SER A 215 -13.47 -9.68 9.23
CA SER A 215 -13.13 -9.61 10.65
C SER A 215 -12.26 -8.41 11.03
N PHE A 216 -11.79 -7.64 10.05
CA PHE A 216 -10.84 -6.55 10.25
C PHE A 216 -11.47 -5.40 11.06
N PRO A 217 -10.72 -4.70 11.93
CA PRO A 217 -11.25 -3.56 12.68
C PRO A 217 -11.66 -2.42 11.75
N ILE A 218 -12.92 -1.95 11.85
CA ILE A 218 -13.44 -0.90 10.95
C ILE A 218 -12.71 0.44 11.14
N VAL A 219 -12.28 0.75 12.37
CA VAL A 219 -11.51 1.97 12.66
C VAL A 219 -10.18 1.99 11.91
N THR A 220 -9.49 0.85 11.83
CA THR A 220 -8.25 0.73 11.07
C THR A 220 -8.47 0.96 9.59
N LEU A 221 -9.53 0.35 9.01
CA LEU A 221 -9.94 0.58 7.62
C LEU A 221 -10.28 2.06 7.38
N ALA A 222 -11.02 2.69 8.27
CA ALA A 222 -11.43 4.08 8.13
C ALA A 222 -10.25 5.06 8.23
N ARG A 223 -9.33 4.84 9.19
CA ARG A 223 -8.08 5.61 9.30
C ARG A 223 -7.26 5.50 8.01
N PHE A 224 -7.15 4.31 7.43
CA PHE A 224 -6.50 4.11 6.14
C PHE A 224 -7.13 4.96 5.04
N PHE A 225 -8.45 4.85 4.87
CA PHE A 225 -9.18 5.55 3.82
C PHE A 225 -9.08 7.08 3.99
N SER A 226 -9.10 7.57 5.23
CA SER A 226 -8.89 8.99 5.54
C SER A 226 -7.48 9.46 5.18
N ASN A 227 -6.46 8.66 5.56
CA ASN A 227 -5.05 8.97 5.30
C ASN A 227 -4.64 8.89 3.83
N HIS A 228 -5.47 8.29 2.97
CA HIS A 228 -5.24 8.18 1.51
C HIS A 228 -6.30 8.90 0.69
N HIS A 229 -7.18 9.68 1.35
CA HIS A 229 -8.28 10.39 0.69
C HIS A 229 -9.20 9.48 -0.15
N LEU A 230 -9.31 8.19 0.17
CA LEU A 230 -10.16 7.22 -0.52
C LEU A 230 -11.66 7.46 -0.27
N PHE A 231 -12.02 8.20 0.79
CA PHE A 231 -13.38 8.70 0.97
C PHE A 231 -13.75 9.83 0.01
N LYS A 232 -12.79 10.49 -0.67
CA LYS A 232 -13.14 11.57 -1.60
C LYS A 232 -13.55 10.99 -2.95
N ILE A 233 -14.82 11.18 -3.32
CA ILE A 233 -15.32 10.82 -4.67
C ILE A 233 -15.19 11.99 -5.65
N VAL A 234 -15.24 13.24 -5.16
CA VAL A 234 -15.10 14.47 -5.95
C VAL A 234 -13.84 15.21 -5.51
N ASN A 235 -13.13 15.85 -6.45
CA ASN A 235 -11.88 16.60 -6.19
C ASN A 235 -10.85 15.76 -5.42
N ARG A 236 -10.59 14.56 -5.95
CA ARG A 236 -9.54 13.68 -5.41
C ARG A 236 -8.19 14.40 -5.49
N PRO A 237 -7.34 14.28 -4.46
CA PRO A 237 -5.99 14.80 -4.54
C PRO A 237 -5.25 14.07 -5.68
N GLN A 238 -4.37 14.82 -6.34
CA GLN A 238 -3.46 14.26 -7.33
C GLN A 238 -2.48 13.31 -6.63
N TRP A 239 -2.41 12.07 -7.12
CA TRP A 239 -1.37 11.13 -6.71
C TRP A 239 -0.06 11.47 -7.40
N SER A 240 1.04 11.14 -6.73
CA SER A 240 2.38 11.37 -7.22
C SER A 240 3.23 10.11 -7.09
N SER A 241 4.20 9.99 -7.97
CA SER A 241 5.28 9.00 -7.93
C SER A 241 6.62 9.73 -8.00
N VAL A 242 7.73 9.05 -7.70
CA VAL A 242 9.06 9.67 -7.82
C VAL A 242 9.45 9.72 -9.29
N GLN A 243 9.52 10.92 -9.87
CA GLN A 243 9.83 11.05 -11.30
C GLN A 243 11.21 10.47 -11.61
N GLY A 244 11.27 9.53 -12.55
CA GLY A 244 12.50 8.82 -12.91
C GLY A 244 12.86 7.63 -12.00
N GLY A 245 12.02 7.31 -11.02
CA GLY A 245 12.17 6.14 -10.15
C GLY A 245 12.66 6.46 -8.74
N SER A 246 12.21 5.67 -7.78
CA SER A 246 12.40 5.87 -6.34
C SER A 246 13.81 5.57 -5.83
N TYR A 247 14.59 4.72 -6.51
CA TYR A 247 16.01 4.48 -6.17
C TYR A 247 16.84 5.77 -6.06
N GLN A 248 16.49 6.79 -6.85
CA GLN A 248 17.21 8.06 -6.95
C GLN A 248 17.38 8.79 -5.62
N TYR A 249 16.39 8.75 -4.74
CA TYR A 249 16.52 9.44 -3.46
C TYR A 249 17.30 8.60 -2.45
N MET A 250 17.26 7.27 -2.57
CA MET A 250 18.11 6.38 -1.75
C MET A 250 19.59 6.57 -2.11
N ASP A 251 19.90 6.66 -3.41
CA ASP A 251 21.25 6.95 -3.90
C ASP A 251 21.73 8.32 -3.42
N ARG A 252 20.92 9.37 -3.52
CA ARG A 252 21.29 10.70 -3.01
C ARG A 252 21.49 10.74 -1.50
N ILE A 253 20.76 9.94 -0.73
CA ILE A 253 21.04 9.79 0.71
C ILE A 253 22.38 9.11 0.89
N ARG A 254 22.66 8.00 0.20
CA ARG A 254 23.97 7.32 0.28
C ARG A 254 25.12 8.27 -0.03
N GLU A 255 25.04 8.99 -1.15
CA GLU A 255 26.05 9.98 -1.55
C GLU A 255 26.26 11.04 -0.46
N PHE A 256 25.17 11.55 0.13
CA PHE A 256 25.26 12.47 1.25
C PHE A 256 25.95 11.85 2.47
N LEU A 257 25.61 10.61 2.84
CA LEU A 257 26.22 9.91 3.98
C LEU A 257 27.73 9.74 3.77
N GLU A 258 28.13 9.25 2.61
CA GLU A 258 29.54 8.99 2.27
C GLU A 258 30.35 10.28 2.21
N ALA A 259 29.79 11.36 1.65
CA ALA A 259 30.41 12.68 1.65
C ALA A 259 30.61 13.27 3.05
N ASN A 260 29.82 12.82 4.04
CA ASN A 260 29.92 13.27 5.44
C ASN A 260 30.64 12.25 6.34
N GLY A 261 31.40 11.32 5.76
CA GLY A 261 32.24 10.35 6.49
C GLY A 261 31.47 9.17 7.11
N SER A 262 30.17 9.05 6.82
CA SER A 262 29.38 7.87 7.13
C SER A 262 29.57 6.79 6.06
N ARG A 263 29.12 5.56 6.32
CA ARG A 263 29.32 4.39 5.46
C ARG A 263 28.00 3.66 5.24
N VAL A 264 27.81 3.15 4.03
CA VAL A 264 26.71 2.28 3.67
C VAL A 264 27.27 0.96 3.15
N LEU A 265 27.00 -0.12 3.87
CA LEU A 265 27.53 -1.45 3.57
C LEU A 265 26.41 -2.31 2.97
N LEU A 266 26.38 -2.37 1.63
CA LEU A 266 25.51 -3.27 0.87
C LEU A 266 26.04 -4.70 0.91
N ASP A 267 25.12 -5.65 0.72
CA ASP A 267 25.37 -7.08 0.87
C ASP A 267 26.08 -7.41 2.18
N ASN A 268 25.97 -6.61 3.24
CA ASN A 268 26.68 -6.82 4.49
C ASN A 268 25.75 -6.64 5.68
N GLY A 269 24.90 -7.65 5.89
CA GLY A 269 23.98 -7.70 7.02
C GLY A 269 24.72 -7.92 8.34
N ALA A 270 24.22 -7.32 9.42
CA ALA A 270 24.62 -7.70 10.77
C ALA A 270 24.13 -9.11 11.10
N THR A 271 24.95 -9.88 11.81
CA THR A 271 24.65 -11.27 12.19
C THR A 271 24.51 -11.44 13.70
N LYS A 272 25.22 -10.63 14.48
CA LYS A 272 25.21 -10.71 15.95
C LYS A 272 25.43 -9.34 16.57
N ILE A 273 24.63 -9.02 17.58
CA ILE A 273 24.73 -7.80 18.39
C ILE A 273 25.09 -8.18 19.82
N GLN A 274 26.09 -7.51 20.39
CA GLN A 274 26.48 -7.68 21.79
C GLN A 274 26.39 -6.36 22.53
N ARG A 275 25.73 -6.38 23.69
CA ARG A 275 25.56 -5.24 24.59
C ARG A 275 26.16 -5.60 25.95
N PRO A 276 27.41 -5.20 26.24
CA PRO A 276 28.05 -5.49 27.51
C PRO A 276 27.29 -4.87 28.69
N LYS A 277 27.53 -5.40 29.89
CA LYS A 277 26.81 -5.00 31.12
C LYS A 277 27.15 -3.58 31.58
N ASP A 278 28.31 -3.06 31.19
CA ASP A 278 28.73 -1.68 31.46
C ASP A 278 27.86 -0.63 30.73
N GLN A 279 27.17 -1.06 29.66
CA GLN A 279 26.31 -0.23 28.82
C GLN A 279 27.03 0.97 28.19
N GLU A 280 28.35 0.95 28.08
CA GLU A 280 29.09 2.04 27.44
C GLU A 280 28.93 2.00 25.93
N HIS A 281 29.02 0.80 25.34
CA HIS A 281 29.07 0.61 23.90
C HIS A 281 28.29 -0.62 23.45
N VAL A 282 28.07 -0.72 22.14
CA VAL A 282 27.45 -1.86 21.48
C VAL A 282 28.38 -2.38 20.37
N PHE A 283 28.36 -3.68 20.16
CA PHE A 283 29.20 -4.33 19.15
C PHE A 283 28.34 -5.00 18.10
N VAL A 284 28.66 -4.75 16.84
CA VAL A 284 27.99 -5.34 15.67
C VAL A 284 28.98 -6.26 14.97
N THR A 285 28.66 -7.55 14.88
CA THR A 285 29.35 -8.50 14.01
C THR A 285 28.61 -8.58 12.69
N ASP A 286 29.33 -8.41 11.58
CA ASP A 286 28.77 -8.47 10.22
C ASP A 286 28.80 -9.89 9.62
N LYS A 287 28.35 -10.05 8.38
CA LYS A 287 28.33 -11.36 7.70
C LYS A 287 29.71 -11.96 7.49
N ASN A 288 30.75 -11.13 7.48
CA ASN A 288 32.13 -11.52 7.28
C ASN A 288 32.84 -11.80 8.62
N ASN A 289 32.08 -11.85 9.73
CA ASN A 289 32.57 -12.02 11.09
C ASN A 289 33.45 -10.87 11.61
N VAL A 290 33.36 -9.68 11.00
CA VAL A 290 34.05 -8.49 11.49
C VAL A 290 33.20 -7.84 12.57
N THR A 291 33.76 -7.72 13.77
CA THR A 291 33.10 -7.06 14.91
C THR A 291 33.56 -5.60 15.03
N THR A 292 32.61 -4.67 14.96
CA THR A 292 32.86 -3.23 15.08
C THR A 292 32.17 -2.65 16.31
N LYS A 293 32.86 -1.77 17.03
CA LYS A 293 32.38 -1.05 18.21
C LYS A 293 31.63 0.23 17.80
N TYR A 294 30.51 0.49 18.48
CA TYR A 294 29.64 1.65 18.30
C TYR A 294 29.16 2.19 19.65
N ASP A 295 28.77 3.45 19.70
CA ASP A 295 28.16 4.07 20.88
C ASP A 295 26.70 3.67 21.00
N LYS A 296 25.96 3.77 19.91
CA LYS A 296 24.53 3.43 19.82
C LYS A 296 24.23 2.55 18.61
N ILE A 297 23.12 1.82 18.67
CA ILE A 297 22.59 1.01 17.56
C ILE A 297 21.11 1.32 17.32
N VAL A 298 20.72 1.37 16.06
CA VAL A 298 19.33 1.50 15.61
C VAL A 298 18.96 0.27 14.79
N PHE A 299 17.93 -0.46 15.20
CA PHE A 299 17.31 -1.48 14.36
C PHE A 299 16.26 -0.83 13.47
N ALA A 300 16.51 -0.86 12.16
CA ALA A 300 15.63 -0.34 11.12
C ALA A 300 15.12 -1.46 10.18
N CYS A 301 15.23 -2.73 10.61
CA CYS A 301 14.76 -3.93 9.93
C CYS A 301 13.43 -4.43 10.55
N HIS A 302 12.86 -5.49 9.98
CA HIS A 302 11.64 -6.10 10.52
C HIS A 302 11.87 -6.67 11.92
N ALA A 303 10.90 -6.53 12.81
CA ALA A 303 11.04 -6.98 14.21
C ALA A 303 11.45 -8.48 14.35
N PRO A 304 10.90 -9.43 13.54
CA PRO A 304 11.35 -10.82 13.55
C PRO A 304 12.85 -11.01 13.26
N ASP A 305 13.44 -10.18 12.40
CA ASP A 305 14.86 -10.28 12.03
C ASP A 305 15.78 -9.95 13.21
N ILE A 306 15.31 -9.17 14.20
CA ILE A 306 16.11 -8.72 15.35
C ILE A 306 16.40 -9.87 16.33
N PHE A 307 15.45 -10.80 16.54
CA PHE A 307 15.56 -11.84 17.55
C PHE A 307 16.80 -12.75 17.44
N PRO A 308 17.18 -13.27 16.25
CA PRO A 308 18.40 -14.07 16.13
C PRO A 308 19.67 -13.25 16.37
N MET A 309 19.67 -11.96 16.03
CA MET A 309 20.84 -11.08 16.18
C MET A 309 21.04 -10.57 17.61
N LEU A 310 19.95 -10.42 18.39
CA LEU A 310 19.95 -9.80 19.72
C LEU A 310 19.37 -10.76 20.78
N PRO A 311 20.13 -11.80 21.20
CA PRO A 311 19.61 -12.83 22.10
C PRO A 311 19.30 -12.30 23.52
N ASP A 312 19.98 -11.24 23.95
CA ASP A 312 19.94 -10.70 25.31
C ASP A 312 18.82 -9.67 25.56
N MET A 313 17.81 -9.59 24.68
CA MET A 313 16.65 -8.69 24.85
C MET A 313 16.05 -8.78 26.26
N THR A 314 15.77 -7.61 26.85
CA THR A 314 14.97 -7.51 28.06
C THR A 314 13.55 -8.03 27.84
N HIS A 315 12.83 -8.32 28.93
CA HIS A 315 11.44 -8.76 28.84
C HIS A 315 10.53 -7.72 28.14
N PRO A 316 10.60 -6.40 28.42
CA PRO A 316 9.84 -5.39 27.69
C PRO A 316 10.15 -5.36 26.19
N GLU A 317 11.44 -5.34 25.80
CA GLU A 317 11.86 -5.35 24.38
C GLU A 317 11.23 -6.54 23.65
N ARG A 318 11.41 -7.75 24.19
CA ARG A 318 10.89 -8.99 23.60
C ARG A 318 9.36 -8.99 23.49
N LYS A 319 8.65 -8.50 24.52
CA LYS A 319 7.18 -8.47 24.57
C LYS A 319 6.60 -7.52 23.53
N VAL A 320 7.20 -6.34 23.36
CA VAL A 320 6.76 -5.34 22.38
C VAL A 320 7.06 -5.84 20.95
N LEU A 321 8.31 -6.22 20.68
CA LEU A 321 8.75 -6.58 19.32
C LEU A 321 8.06 -7.82 18.75
N ARG A 322 7.71 -8.81 19.59
CA ARG A 322 7.00 -10.04 19.16
C ARG A 322 5.58 -9.79 18.64
N SER A 323 5.01 -8.62 18.92
CA SER A 323 3.65 -8.28 18.48
C SER A 323 3.61 -7.81 17.02
N PHE A 324 4.77 -7.59 16.39
CA PHE A 324 4.86 -7.14 15.00
C PHE A 324 5.20 -8.32 14.09
N ASN A 325 4.16 -8.83 13.42
CA ASN A 325 4.26 -9.94 12.48
C ASN A 325 4.18 -9.44 11.04
N PHE A 326 4.64 -10.26 10.10
CA PHE A 326 4.68 -9.94 8.68
C PHE A 326 4.12 -11.10 7.86
N THR A 327 3.51 -10.79 6.72
CA THR A 327 3.05 -11.76 5.73
C THR A 327 3.94 -11.69 4.49
N HIS A 328 4.25 -12.86 3.93
CA HIS A 328 5.11 -12.98 2.75
C HIS A 328 4.26 -13.12 1.48
N HIS A 329 4.56 -12.30 0.49
CA HIS A 329 3.85 -12.25 -0.78
C HIS A 329 4.82 -12.24 -1.96
N LYS A 330 4.44 -12.93 -3.04
CA LYS A 330 5.15 -12.87 -4.32
C LYS A 330 4.47 -11.89 -5.25
N ALA A 331 5.27 -11.00 -5.82
CA ALA A 331 4.88 -10.07 -6.87
C ALA A 331 5.58 -10.46 -8.17
N TYR A 332 4.81 -10.52 -9.25
CA TYR A 332 5.27 -10.92 -10.57
C TYR A 332 5.32 -9.68 -11.45
N LEU A 333 6.52 -9.26 -11.85
CA LEU A 333 6.73 -8.21 -12.84
C LEU A 333 6.73 -8.85 -14.23
N HIS A 334 5.80 -8.47 -15.09
CA HIS A 334 5.61 -9.12 -16.40
C HIS A 334 5.04 -8.16 -17.46
N SER A 335 5.03 -8.62 -18.71
CA SER A 335 4.36 -7.98 -19.87
C SER A 335 3.11 -8.72 -20.35
N ASP A 336 2.66 -9.73 -19.62
CA ASP A 336 1.45 -10.52 -19.98
C ASP A 336 0.12 -9.73 -19.79
N PRO A 337 -0.58 -9.34 -20.87
CA PRO A 337 -1.85 -8.61 -20.76
C PRO A 337 -3.02 -9.54 -20.40
N SER A 338 -2.80 -10.84 -20.26
CA SER A 338 -3.84 -11.78 -19.85
C SER A 338 -4.21 -11.65 -18.37
N LEU A 339 -3.30 -11.13 -17.54
CA LEU A 339 -3.53 -10.75 -16.14
C LEU A 339 -4.08 -9.33 -15.99
N MET A 340 -4.74 -8.80 -17.01
CA MET A 340 -5.48 -7.53 -16.97
C MET A 340 -6.96 -7.78 -17.26
N PRO A 341 -7.88 -6.85 -16.91
CA PRO A 341 -9.29 -6.96 -17.25
C PRO A 341 -9.51 -7.28 -18.73
N LYS A 342 -10.58 -8.03 -19.05
CA LYS A 342 -10.90 -8.43 -20.44
C LYS A 342 -11.23 -7.19 -21.27
N ARG A 343 -11.99 -6.25 -20.70
CA ARG A 343 -12.31 -4.98 -21.33
C ARG A 343 -11.17 -3.98 -21.13
N ARG A 344 -10.53 -3.57 -22.23
CA ARG A 344 -9.40 -2.64 -22.17
C ARG A 344 -9.76 -1.26 -21.62
N ASN A 345 -11.02 -0.83 -21.80
CA ASN A 345 -11.50 0.45 -21.25
C ASN A 345 -11.70 0.43 -19.72
N THR A 346 -11.61 -0.73 -19.07
CA THR A 346 -11.64 -0.84 -17.60
C THR A 346 -10.25 -1.01 -17.00
N TRP A 347 -9.19 -0.87 -17.80
CA TRP A 347 -7.82 -0.95 -17.30
C TRP A 347 -7.50 0.25 -16.42
N SER A 348 -7.12 -0.05 -15.20
CA SER A 348 -6.86 0.92 -14.14
C SER A 348 -5.43 0.79 -13.63
N SER A 349 -5.02 1.70 -12.75
CA SER A 349 -3.68 1.65 -12.14
C SER A 349 -3.48 0.44 -11.24
N TRP A 350 -4.55 -0.03 -10.59
CA TRP A 350 -4.68 -1.32 -9.89
C TRP A 350 -5.97 -2.01 -10.33
N ASN A 351 -5.85 -3.28 -10.70
CA ASN A 351 -6.93 -4.08 -11.27
C ASN A 351 -7.14 -5.28 -10.37
N TYR A 352 -8.25 -5.27 -9.67
CA TYR A 352 -8.68 -6.40 -8.88
C TYR A 352 -9.33 -7.44 -9.78
N ILE A 353 -8.73 -8.62 -9.86
CA ILE A 353 -9.17 -9.70 -10.75
C ILE A 353 -9.55 -10.90 -9.89
N TYR A 354 -10.75 -11.41 -10.14
CA TYR A 354 -11.31 -12.51 -9.34
C TYR A 354 -12.07 -13.49 -10.23
N ASP A 355 -12.01 -14.75 -9.83
CA ASP A 355 -12.79 -15.84 -10.40
C ASP A 355 -13.44 -16.66 -9.27
N ASP A 356 -14.75 -16.93 -9.37
CA ASP A 356 -15.45 -17.82 -8.44
C ASP A 356 -14.88 -19.25 -8.44
N TYR A 357 -14.15 -19.65 -9.49
CA TYR A 357 -13.45 -20.94 -9.53
C TYR A 357 -12.13 -20.96 -8.75
N SER A 358 -11.54 -19.80 -8.44
CA SER A 358 -10.27 -19.70 -7.70
C SER A 358 -10.46 -19.75 -6.18
N LEU A 359 -11.55 -20.35 -5.69
CA LEU A 359 -11.89 -20.51 -4.26
C LEU A 359 -11.00 -21.51 -3.48
N THR A 360 -9.82 -21.85 -3.97
CA THR A 360 -8.82 -22.59 -3.19
C THR A 360 -7.85 -21.59 -2.58
N ASP A 361 -8.11 -21.26 -1.31
CA ASP A 361 -7.32 -20.45 -0.39
C ASP A 361 -6.95 -19.02 -0.83
N ASN A 362 -7.89 -18.10 -0.60
CA ASN A 362 -7.64 -16.83 0.09
C ASN A 362 -6.58 -15.85 -0.45
N LYS A 363 -6.01 -16.05 -1.65
CA LYS A 363 -4.97 -15.18 -2.20
C LYS A 363 -5.48 -14.42 -3.43
N LEU A 364 -5.34 -13.10 -3.36
CA LEU A 364 -6.05 -12.14 -4.18
C LEU A 364 -5.19 -11.70 -5.35
N CYS A 365 -5.73 -11.78 -6.57
CA CYS A 365 -5.06 -11.28 -7.76
C CYS A 365 -5.27 -9.78 -7.91
N CYS A 366 -4.21 -9.01 -7.71
CA CYS A 366 -4.20 -7.58 -7.97
C CYS A 366 -3.09 -7.24 -8.96
N THR A 367 -3.44 -6.67 -10.10
CA THR A 367 -2.48 -6.28 -11.14
C THR A 367 -2.34 -4.76 -11.20
N TYR A 368 -1.15 -4.25 -10.93
CA TYR A 368 -0.80 -2.85 -11.12
C TYR A 368 -0.36 -2.60 -12.56
N TRP A 369 -0.94 -1.58 -13.21
CA TRP A 369 -0.45 -1.11 -14.50
C TRP A 369 0.63 -0.05 -14.30
N LEU A 370 1.89 -0.50 -14.28
CA LEU A 370 3.02 0.35 -13.87
C LEU A 370 3.21 1.55 -14.79
N ASN A 371 2.97 1.42 -16.09
CA ASN A 371 3.09 2.56 -17.02
C ASN A 371 2.05 3.66 -16.75
N ARG A 372 0.87 3.31 -16.23
CA ARG A 372 -0.16 4.30 -15.89
C ARG A 372 0.20 5.06 -14.61
N ILE A 373 0.87 4.37 -13.68
CA ILE A 373 1.40 4.94 -12.44
C ILE A 373 2.65 5.79 -12.70
N GLN A 374 3.53 5.31 -13.60
CA GLN A 374 4.81 5.93 -13.94
C GLN A 374 4.80 6.35 -15.43
N PRO A 375 4.07 7.44 -15.78
CA PRO A 375 3.75 7.77 -17.18
C PRO A 375 4.95 8.19 -18.04
N TRP A 376 6.12 8.42 -17.45
CA TRP A 376 7.37 8.63 -18.19
C TRP A 376 7.93 7.34 -18.79
N VAL A 377 7.39 6.17 -18.43
CA VAL A 377 7.74 4.88 -19.04
C VAL A 377 6.72 4.53 -20.13
N ASP A 378 7.13 4.60 -21.40
CA ASP A 378 6.25 4.40 -22.56
C ASP A 378 5.60 3.00 -22.54
N ALA A 379 4.27 2.97 -22.35
CA ALA A 379 3.48 1.74 -22.30
C ALA A 379 3.42 0.97 -23.62
N LYS A 380 3.64 1.63 -24.76
CA LYS A 380 3.64 0.96 -26.08
C LYS A 380 4.95 0.21 -26.30
N LYS A 381 6.04 0.77 -25.78
CA LYS A 381 7.39 0.21 -25.92
C LYS A 381 7.70 -0.80 -24.82
N TYR A 382 7.27 -0.50 -23.59
CA TYR A 382 7.55 -1.30 -22.40
C TYR A 382 6.25 -1.58 -21.63
N PRO A 383 5.38 -2.49 -22.10
CA PRO A 383 4.15 -2.83 -21.38
C PRO A 383 4.50 -3.55 -20.08
N LEU A 384 4.33 -2.88 -18.94
CA LEU A 384 4.77 -3.38 -17.63
C LEU A 384 3.62 -3.45 -16.65
N TYR A 385 3.46 -4.65 -16.07
CA TYR A 385 2.46 -4.98 -15.07
C TYR A 385 3.12 -5.63 -13.86
N LEU A 386 2.58 -5.39 -12.67
CA LEU A 386 2.98 -6.06 -11.45
C LEU A 386 1.77 -6.77 -10.85
N THR A 387 1.78 -8.10 -10.84
CA THR A 387 0.66 -8.89 -10.30
C THR A 387 1.02 -9.53 -8.98
N LEU A 388 0.17 -9.32 -7.97
CA LEU A 388 0.20 -10.01 -6.68
C LEU A 388 -0.74 -11.21 -6.73
N ASN A 389 -0.30 -12.37 -6.23
CA ASN A 389 -1.05 -13.64 -6.19
C ASN A 389 -1.91 -13.90 -7.44
N PRO A 390 -1.26 -14.11 -8.60
CA PRO A 390 -1.97 -14.16 -9.86
C PRO A 390 -2.93 -15.37 -9.90
N VAL A 391 -4.10 -15.20 -10.52
CA VAL A 391 -5.10 -16.30 -10.70
C VAL A 391 -4.57 -17.47 -11.55
N PHE A 392 -3.53 -17.22 -12.34
CA PHE A 392 -2.72 -18.19 -13.08
C PHE A 392 -1.34 -17.56 -13.27
N GLU A 393 -0.28 -18.37 -13.37
CA GLU A 393 1.06 -17.80 -13.56
C GLU A 393 1.18 -17.02 -14.87
N PRO A 394 1.87 -15.87 -14.88
CA PRO A 394 2.15 -15.15 -16.13
C PRO A 394 2.97 -16.04 -17.06
N LYS A 395 2.75 -15.90 -18.37
CA LYS A 395 3.53 -16.61 -19.39
C LYS A 395 5.03 -16.40 -19.18
N ALA A 396 5.80 -17.49 -19.20
CA ALA A 396 7.22 -17.49 -18.88
C ALA A 396 8.03 -16.54 -19.78
N GLU A 397 7.69 -16.46 -21.07
CA GLU A 397 8.33 -15.57 -22.04
C GLU A 397 8.00 -14.09 -21.85
N LEU A 398 7.00 -13.76 -21.02
CA LEU A 398 6.60 -12.40 -20.67
C LEU A 398 6.94 -12.04 -19.21
N LEU A 399 7.53 -12.96 -18.44
CA LEU A 399 7.92 -12.74 -17.06
C LEU A 399 9.30 -12.07 -17.00
N HIS A 400 9.38 -10.94 -16.29
CA HIS A 400 10.63 -10.20 -16.10
C HIS A 400 11.31 -10.54 -14.77
N ARG A 401 10.51 -10.61 -13.69
CA ARG A 401 11.03 -10.87 -12.35
C ARG A 401 9.93 -11.36 -11.41
N VAL A 402 10.30 -12.26 -10.50
CA VAL A 402 9.52 -12.55 -9.29
C VAL A 402 10.20 -11.86 -8.12
N ILE A 403 9.42 -11.10 -7.34
CA ILE A 403 9.90 -10.30 -6.22
C ILE A 403 9.18 -10.77 -4.97
N GLU A 404 9.92 -10.94 -3.89
CA GLU A 404 9.37 -11.29 -2.58
C GLU A 404 9.22 -10.02 -1.74
N TYR A 405 8.01 -9.80 -1.23
CA TYR A 405 7.68 -8.69 -0.36
C TYR A 405 7.09 -9.17 0.95
N ASP A 406 7.48 -8.49 2.02
CA ASP A 406 6.90 -8.64 3.34
C ASP A 406 5.99 -7.44 3.62
N HIS A 407 4.80 -7.72 4.14
CA HIS A 407 3.88 -6.67 4.60
C HIS A 407 3.61 -6.80 6.10
N PRO A 408 3.67 -5.70 6.87
CA PRO A 408 3.29 -5.72 8.29
C PRO A 408 1.83 -6.16 8.45
N LEU A 409 1.60 -7.15 9.30
CA LEU A 409 0.27 -7.59 9.67
C LEU A 409 -0.29 -6.66 10.75
N ILE A 410 -1.32 -5.89 10.41
CA ILE A 410 -1.98 -4.98 11.35
C ILE A 410 -3.11 -5.72 12.06
N ASN A 411 -2.98 -5.90 13.37
CA ASN A 411 -3.98 -6.54 14.21
C ASN A 411 -4.11 -5.81 15.57
N PRO A 412 -5.07 -6.18 16.43
CA PRO A 412 -5.24 -5.53 17.74
C PRO A 412 -4.03 -5.65 18.67
N GLU A 413 -3.20 -6.69 18.53
CA GLU A 413 -2.00 -6.88 19.34
C GLU A 413 -0.88 -5.93 18.91
N SER A 414 -0.61 -5.84 17.60
CA SER A 414 0.36 -4.91 17.02
C SER A 414 -0.05 -3.48 17.31
N ASP A 415 -1.36 -3.15 17.24
CA ASP A 415 -1.90 -1.84 17.61
C ASP A 415 -1.56 -1.46 19.06
N LYS A 416 -1.86 -2.34 20.02
CA LYS A 416 -1.50 -2.14 21.44
C LYS A 416 0.00 -2.13 21.68
N ALA A 417 0.81 -2.79 20.85
CA ALA A 417 2.26 -2.81 21.00
C ALA A 417 2.89 -1.49 20.56
N ARG A 418 2.32 -0.81 19.56
CA ARG A 418 2.80 0.51 19.10
C ARG A 418 2.85 1.54 20.22
N THR A 419 1.84 1.58 21.09
CA THR A 419 1.78 2.52 22.23
C THR A 419 2.87 2.25 23.28
N ARG A 420 3.49 1.06 23.26
CA ARG A 420 4.55 0.63 24.17
C ARG A 420 5.95 0.78 23.57
N ILE A 421 6.10 1.13 22.29
CA ILE A 421 7.39 1.38 21.65
C ILE A 421 8.25 2.41 22.41
N PRO A 422 7.71 3.55 22.92
CA PRO A 422 8.53 4.50 23.68
C PRO A 422 9.22 3.89 24.91
N GLN A 423 8.65 2.83 25.49
CA GLN A 423 9.17 2.18 26.69
C GLN A 423 10.46 1.38 26.44
N ILE A 424 10.76 1.05 25.17
CA ILE A 424 11.90 0.21 24.80
C ILE A 424 13.04 1.00 24.14
N GLN A 425 12.85 2.29 23.87
CA GLN A 425 13.86 3.13 23.23
C GLN A 425 14.98 3.49 24.21
N GLY A 426 16.23 3.40 23.75
CA GLY A 426 17.42 3.78 24.51
C GLY A 426 17.91 2.75 25.53
N ILE A 427 17.19 1.63 25.73
CA ILE A 427 17.62 0.56 26.63
C ILE A 427 18.95 0.01 26.13
N ARG A 428 20.00 0.11 26.96
CA ARG A 428 21.36 -0.34 26.62
C ARG A 428 21.80 0.17 25.25
N ASN A 429 21.64 1.48 25.02
CA ASN A 429 22.04 2.17 23.80
C ASN A 429 21.38 1.65 22.51
N THR A 430 20.21 1.03 22.63
CA THR A 430 19.48 0.39 21.53
C THR A 430 18.20 1.16 21.20
N PHE A 431 17.99 1.42 19.91
CA PHE A 431 16.82 2.11 19.40
C PHE A 431 16.16 1.31 18.28
N TYR A 432 14.88 1.56 18.04
CA TYR A 432 14.06 0.81 17.08
C TYR A 432 13.28 1.78 16.19
N CYS A 433 13.35 1.59 14.87
CA CYS A 433 12.54 2.31 13.90
C CYS A 433 12.03 1.37 12.79
N GLY A 434 11.01 1.79 12.06
CA GLY A 434 10.41 0.98 11.01
C GLY A 434 8.97 1.36 10.77
N ALA A 435 8.49 1.12 9.54
CA ALA A 435 7.12 1.43 9.15
C ALA A 435 6.07 0.70 10.03
N TYR A 436 6.43 -0.44 10.62
CA TYR A 436 5.58 -1.23 11.52
C TYR A 436 5.25 -0.51 12.85
N ILE A 437 6.00 0.54 13.22
CA ILE A 437 5.70 1.38 14.39
C ILE A 437 4.55 2.35 14.10
N GLY A 438 4.32 2.68 12.82
CA GLY A 438 3.12 3.38 12.35
C GLY A 438 2.11 2.39 11.77
N TYR A 439 1.54 2.70 10.61
CA TYR A 439 0.54 1.87 9.93
C TYR A 439 1.11 1.14 8.70
N GLY A 440 2.44 1.00 8.63
CA GLY A 440 3.13 0.30 7.53
C GLY A 440 3.41 1.17 6.30
N PHE A 441 3.16 2.49 6.34
CA PHE A 441 3.41 3.36 5.19
C PHE A 441 4.86 3.81 5.09
N HIS A 442 5.20 4.27 3.90
CA HIS A 442 6.49 4.88 3.63
C HIS A 442 6.74 6.13 4.52
N GLU A 443 5.71 6.95 4.74
CA GLU A 443 5.78 8.08 5.67
C GLU A 443 6.02 7.62 7.12
N ASP A 444 5.46 6.48 7.53
CA ASP A 444 5.71 5.93 8.87
C ASP A 444 7.16 5.47 9.03
N GLY A 445 7.72 4.90 7.97
CA GLY A 445 9.13 4.53 7.90
C GLY A 445 10.03 5.76 8.10
N ILE A 446 9.87 6.80 7.28
CA ILE A 446 10.68 8.03 7.42
C ILE A 446 10.48 8.69 8.79
N THR A 447 9.23 8.81 9.25
CA THR A 447 8.90 9.46 10.54
C THR A 447 9.55 8.74 11.71
N SER A 448 9.43 7.40 11.77
CA SER A 448 10.05 6.61 12.84
C SER A 448 11.58 6.69 12.82
N GLY A 449 12.21 6.74 11.65
CA GLY A 449 13.66 6.93 11.51
C GLY A 449 14.15 8.28 12.02
N LEU A 450 13.44 9.35 11.65
CA LEU A 450 13.75 10.71 12.11
C LEU A 450 13.57 10.85 13.62
N LEU A 451 12.50 10.27 14.19
CA LEU A 451 12.28 10.25 15.64
C LEU A 451 13.38 9.46 16.37
N ALA A 452 13.81 8.31 15.84
CA ALA A 452 14.91 7.55 16.43
C ALA A 452 16.22 8.37 16.46
N ALA A 453 16.52 9.12 15.39
CA ALA A 453 17.66 10.03 15.37
C ALA A 453 17.55 11.12 16.45
N GLN A 454 16.36 11.70 16.63
CA GLN A 454 16.12 12.74 17.65
C GLN A 454 16.13 12.21 19.10
N LEU A 455 15.79 10.93 19.29
CA LEU A 455 15.96 10.27 20.59
C LEU A 455 17.44 10.05 20.94
N ILE A 456 18.29 9.85 19.93
CA ILE A 456 19.74 9.74 20.09
C ILE A 456 20.38 11.11 20.34
N ASP A 457 20.04 12.12 19.54
CA ASP A 457 20.44 13.50 19.75
C ASP A 457 19.24 14.45 19.64
N PRO A 458 18.68 14.91 20.78
CA PRO A 458 17.55 15.85 20.81
C PRO A 458 17.82 17.19 20.12
N LYS A 459 19.10 17.59 19.92
CA LYS A 459 19.44 18.83 19.21
C LYS A 459 19.04 18.78 17.75
N LEU A 460 18.89 17.59 17.16
CA LEU A 460 18.49 17.39 15.77
C LEU A 460 17.07 17.91 15.47
N ASN A 461 16.25 18.15 16.51
CA ASN A 461 14.98 18.89 16.38
C ASN A 461 15.13 20.27 15.75
N LYS A 462 16.32 20.90 15.85
CA LYS A 462 16.62 22.19 15.22
C LYS A 462 16.89 22.05 13.71
N LEU A 463 17.38 20.89 13.26
CA LEU A 463 17.67 20.61 11.85
C LEU A 463 16.46 20.08 11.09
N TRP A 464 15.60 19.34 11.80
CA TRP A 464 14.40 18.76 11.25
C TRP A 464 13.27 18.79 12.28
N LYS A 465 12.16 19.46 11.96
CA LYS A 465 10.94 19.37 12.77
C LYS A 465 10.09 18.24 12.21
N VAL A 466 10.02 17.12 12.92
CA VAL A 466 9.30 15.93 12.45
C VAL A 466 7.81 16.19 12.54
N ASP A 467 7.10 15.95 11.43
CA ASP A 467 5.65 16.01 11.38
C ASP A 467 5.06 14.67 11.83
N THR A 468 4.32 14.69 12.93
CA THR A 468 3.63 13.51 13.50
C THR A 468 2.12 13.65 13.42
N THR A 469 1.59 14.61 12.66
CA THR A 469 0.16 14.91 12.58
C THR A 469 -0.68 13.75 12.06
N ARG A 470 -0.09 12.84 11.27
CA ARG A 470 -0.74 11.58 10.86
C ARG A 470 -1.15 10.69 12.05
N TYR A 471 -0.49 10.81 13.18
CA TYR A 471 -0.78 10.05 14.39
C TYR A 471 -1.69 10.78 15.37
N LEU A 472 -1.90 12.09 15.16
CA LEU A 472 -2.90 12.84 15.87
C LEU A 472 -4.24 12.47 15.25
N ASP A 473 -5.21 12.06 16.07
CA ASP A 473 -6.59 11.79 15.61
C ASP A 473 -7.34 13.09 15.16
N ASP A 474 -6.61 14.19 14.95
CA ASP A 474 -7.14 15.49 14.55
C ASP A 474 -7.46 15.52 13.05
N ILE A 475 -8.72 15.84 12.75
CA ILE A 475 -9.23 15.96 11.39
C ILE A 475 -9.11 17.41 10.92
N PRO A 476 -8.62 17.68 9.69
CA PRO A 476 -8.75 19.00 9.09
C PRO A 476 -10.24 19.33 8.88
N GLU A 477 -10.70 20.51 9.32
CA GLU A 477 -12.06 20.99 9.08
C GLU A 477 -12.50 20.74 7.63
N GLN A 478 -13.45 19.82 7.43
CA GLN A 478 -14.12 19.73 6.14
C GLN A 478 -15.12 20.89 6.05
N LYS A 479 -14.75 21.96 5.35
CA LYS A 479 -15.73 22.90 4.80
C LYS A 479 -16.74 22.08 3.98
N GLN A 480 -17.95 21.93 4.49
CA GLN A 480 -19.06 21.30 3.79
C GLN A 480 -19.33 22.07 2.50
N SER A 481 -18.82 21.57 1.37
CA SER A 481 -19.35 21.94 0.07
C SER A 481 -20.67 21.20 -0.10
N SER A 482 -21.77 21.92 0.12
CA SER A 482 -23.12 21.48 -0.20
C SER A 482 -23.24 21.35 -1.72
N THR A 483 -23.44 20.14 -2.22
CA THR A 483 -23.90 19.96 -3.61
C THR A 483 -24.78 18.73 -3.72
N ILE A 484 -25.99 18.85 -3.18
CA ILE A 484 -27.12 17.92 -3.41
C ILE A 484 -27.53 17.90 -4.91
N SER A 485 -27.05 18.85 -5.73
CA SER A 485 -27.45 18.97 -7.14
C SER A 485 -26.90 17.89 -8.08
N ASN A 486 -25.89 17.10 -7.70
CA ASN A 486 -25.33 16.06 -8.57
C ASN A 486 -26.07 14.71 -8.46
N LEU A 487 -26.75 14.44 -7.35
CA LEU A 487 -27.56 13.21 -7.20
C LEU A 487 -28.81 13.27 -8.10
N LEU A 488 -29.43 14.46 -8.19
CA LEU A 488 -30.57 14.74 -9.08
C LEU A 488 -30.19 14.65 -10.57
N LYS A 489 -28.93 14.87 -10.94
CA LYS A 489 -28.48 14.70 -12.33
C LYS A 489 -28.32 13.23 -12.72
N ILE A 490 -27.86 12.37 -11.81
CA ILE A 490 -27.69 10.93 -12.08
C ILE A 490 -29.06 10.22 -12.11
N THR A 491 -29.99 10.59 -11.21
CA THR A 491 -31.37 10.10 -11.27
C THR A 491 -32.15 10.69 -12.44
N ALA A 492 -31.95 11.96 -12.79
CA ALA A 492 -32.57 12.55 -13.99
C ALA A 492 -32.10 11.89 -15.29
N VAL A 493 -30.81 11.56 -15.44
CA VAL A 493 -30.31 10.81 -16.60
C VAL A 493 -30.91 9.40 -16.67
N SER A 494 -31.14 8.74 -15.52
CA SER A 494 -31.85 7.45 -15.48
C SER A 494 -33.34 7.56 -15.85
N MET A 495 -34.03 8.65 -15.47
CA MET A 495 -35.41 8.93 -15.90
C MET A 495 -35.48 9.30 -17.39
N SER A 496 -34.51 10.06 -17.90
CA SER A 496 -34.44 10.41 -19.33
C SER A 496 -34.15 9.20 -20.21
N LEU A 497 -33.24 8.30 -19.81
CA LEU A 497 -32.98 7.05 -20.53
C LEU A 497 -34.17 6.08 -20.43
N TYR A 498 -34.86 6.03 -19.29
CA TYR A 498 -36.08 5.23 -19.13
C TYR A 498 -37.25 5.75 -19.99
N PHE A 499 -37.36 7.08 -20.18
CA PHE A 499 -38.34 7.69 -21.08
C PHE A 499 -38.00 7.54 -22.57
N ILE A 500 -36.72 7.65 -22.95
CA ILE A 500 -36.26 7.46 -24.34
C ILE A 500 -36.48 5.99 -24.80
N PHE A 501 -36.26 5.01 -23.92
CA PHE A 501 -36.50 3.60 -24.25
C PHE A 501 -37.98 3.18 -24.23
N ASN A 502 -38.83 3.81 -23.41
CA ASN A 502 -40.27 3.52 -23.43
C ASN A 502 -41.02 4.21 -24.58
N HIS A 503 -40.55 5.37 -25.07
CA HIS A 503 -41.14 6.00 -26.27
C HIS A 503 -40.70 5.37 -27.60
N SER A 504 -39.65 4.55 -27.60
CA SER A 504 -39.21 3.81 -28.78
C SER A 504 -40.11 2.62 -29.14
N ASN A 505 -41.00 2.20 -28.22
CA ASN A 505 -42.03 1.17 -28.47
C ASN A 505 -43.39 1.74 -28.91
N PHE A 506 -43.53 3.07 -29.05
CA PHE A 506 -44.78 3.70 -29.50
C PHE A 506 -44.75 4.24 -30.94
N ILE A 507 -43.60 4.18 -31.63
CA ILE A 507 -43.46 4.65 -33.03
C ILE A 507 -43.38 3.48 -34.04
N PHE A 508 -43.44 2.22 -33.60
CA PHE A 508 -43.42 1.04 -34.49
C PHE A 508 -44.78 0.33 -34.66
N LYS A 509 -45.90 1.01 -34.41
CA LYS A 509 -47.26 0.43 -34.51
C LYS A 509 -48.30 1.22 -35.31
N LEU A 510 -47.87 2.04 -36.28
CA LEU A 510 -48.76 2.75 -37.21
C LEU A 510 -48.25 2.74 -38.67
N LYS A 511 -47.87 1.55 -39.17
CA LYS A 511 -47.69 1.31 -40.61
C LYS A 511 -48.01 -0.14 -40.96
N TYR A 512 -49.27 -0.54 -40.82
CA TYR A 512 -49.85 -1.68 -41.54
C TYR A 512 -51.37 -1.58 -41.40
N ASN A 513 -52.02 -0.94 -42.38
CA ASN A 513 -53.37 -1.23 -42.88
C ASN A 513 -53.75 -0.21 -43.96
N SER A 514 -53.57 -0.60 -45.22
CA SER A 514 -54.35 -0.12 -46.37
C SER A 514 -54.25 -1.19 -47.46
N ASN A 515 -55.23 -2.10 -47.42
CA ASN A 515 -55.94 -2.65 -48.57
C ASN A 515 -57.28 -3.16 -48.06
#